data_AF-A0A9D4RN45-F1
#
_entry.id   AF-A0A9D4RN45-F1
#
_cell.length_a   1.000
_cell.length_b   1.000
_cell.length_c   1.000
_cell.angle_alpha   90.00
_cell.angle_beta   90.00
_cell.angle_gamma   90.00
#
_symmetry.space_group_name_H-M   'P 1'
#
loop_
_entity.id
_entity.type
_entity.pdbx_description
1 polymer ?
#
loop_
_entity_poly.entity_id
_entity_poly.type
_entity_poly.pdbx_seq_one_letter_code
_entity_poly.pdbx_strand_id
1 'polypeptide(L)' 'MEIYQSGDFVKTLPCLHYNHDACIDEWLKENITCPICRTVIECLEGIIDDEQTEEYDS' A
#
# COMPACT_ATOMS: atom_id res chain seq x y z
N MET A 1 11.88 -13.06 17.31
CA MET A 1 12.44 -11.78 16.80
C MET A 1 12.24 -11.82 15.31
N GLU A 2 11.22 -11.13 14.81
CA GLU A 2 11.02 -11.04 13.37
C GLU A 2 11.93 -9.94 12.86
N ILE A 3 12.93 -10.39 12.11
CA ILE A 3 13.97 -9.61 11.45
C ILE A 3 13.28 -8.87 10.32
N TYR A 4 13.01 -7.58 10.50
CA TYR A 4 12.58 -6.70 9.42
C TYR A 4 13.61 -6.78 8.29
N GLN A 5 13.27 -7.46 7.20
CA GLN A 5 14.17 -7.60 6.06
C GLN A 5 14.10 -6.31 5.25
N SER A 6 15.27 -5.73 5.01
CA SER A 6 15.44 -4.54 4.20
C SER A 6 15.04 -4.86 2.75
N GLY A 7 13.78 -4.61 2.42
CA GLY A 7 13.14 -5.05 1.16
C GLY A 7 11.62 -5.14 1.25
N ASP A 8 11.06 -5.08 2.47
CA ASP A 8 9.61 -5.06 2.66
C ASP A 8 9.00 -3.80 2.03
N PHE A 9 8.12 -4.01 1.04
CA PHE A 9 7.34 -2.94 0.42
C PHE A 9 6.51 -2.25 1.50
N VAL A 10 6.58 -0.94 1.58
CA VAL A 10 5.75 -0.13 2.47
C VAL A 10 4.72 0.62 1.66
N LYS A 11 3.44 0.44 1.98
CA LYS A 11 2.38 1.27 1.42
C LYS A 11 2.21 2.52 2.27
N THR A 12 2.09 3.65 1.58
CA THR A 12 1.73 4.92 2.22
C THR A 12 0.21 5.02 2.22
N LEU A 13 -0.36 5.08 3.42
CA LEU A 13 -1.80 5.26 3.61
C LEU A 13 -2.21 6.71 3.31
N PRO A 14 -3.50 6.96 2.98
CA PRO A 14 -4.04 8.32 2.78
C PRO A 14 -3.84 9.26 3.98
N CYS A 15 -3.68 8.68 5.17
CA CYS A 15 -3.38 9.40 6.41
C CYS A 15 -1.88 9.70 6.61
N LEU A 16 -1.05 9.54 5.58
CA LEU A 16 0.42 9.74 5.58
C LEU A 16 1.19 8.82 6.55
N HIS A 17 0.61 7.68 6.88
CA HIS A 17 1.28 6.66 7.69
C HIS A 17 1.79 5.54 6.80
N TYR A 18 2.99 5.07 7.13
CA TYR A 18 3.63 3.95 6.44
C TYR A 18 3.29 2.65 7.16
N ASN A 19 2.98 1.62 6.38
CA ASN A 19 2.82 0.28 6.90
C ASN A 19 3.34 -0.74 5.90
N HIS A 20 3.77 -1.91 6.36
CA HIS A 20 4.22 -2.95 5.45
C HIS A 20 3.05 -3.40 4.60
N ASP A 21 3.32 -3.58 3.31
CA ASP A 21 2.36 -3.99 2.30
C ASP A 21 1.59 -5.25 2.72
N ALA A 22 2.32 -6.31 3.06
CA ALA A 22 1.72 -7.56 3.53
C ALA A 22 0.88 -7.38 4.81
N CYS A 23 1.38 -6.61 5.79
CA CYS A 23 0.67 -6.39 7.05
C CYS A 23 -0.59 -5.54 6.87
N ILE A 24 -0.53 -4.51 6.03
CA ILE A 24 -1.65 -3.62 5.79
C ILE A 24 -2.71 -4.29 4.92
N ASP A 25 -2.30 -5.13 3.97
CA ASP A 25 -3.22 -5.94 3.17
C ASP A 25 -3.97 -6.96 4.05
N GLU A 26 -3.29 -7.62 4.99
CA GLU A 26 -3.96 -8.50 5.96
C GLU A 26 -4.87 -7.73 6.90
N TRP A 27 -4.42 -6.58 7.41
CA TRP A 27 -5.22 -5.74 8.29
C TRP A 27 -6.49 -5.23 7.60
N LEU A 28 -6.38 -4.79 6.35
CA LEU A 28 -7.50 -4.27 5.55
C LEU A 28 -8.57 -5.32 5.22
N LYS A 29 -8.24 -6.62 5.28
CA LYS A 29 -9.25 -7.69 5.14
C LYS A 29 -10.28 -7.69 6.28
N GLU A 30 -9.87 -7.26 7.47
CA GLU A 30 -10.72 -7.24 8.66
C GLU A 30 -11.08 -5.81 9.12
N ASN A 31 -10.20 -4.84 8.86
CA ASN A 31 -10.27 -3.47 9.37
C ASN A 31 -9.87 -2.46 8.29
N ILE A 32 -10.84 -1.70 7.78
CA ILE A 32 -10.62 -0.65 6.78
C ILE A 32 -10.01 0.66 7.34
N THR A 33 -9.35 0.59 8.50
CA THR A 33 -8.82 1.76 9.21
C THR A 33 -7.32 1.66 9.37
N CYS A 34 -6.64 2.80 9.44
CA CYS A 34 -5.20 2.83 9.69
C CYS A 34 -4.91 2.24 11.09
N PRO A 35 -3.99 1.26 11.22
CA PRO A 35 -3.62 0.70 12.52
C PRO A 35 -2.94 1.71 13.46
N ILE A 36 -2.45 2.83 12.92
CA ILE A 36 -1.74 3.86 13.68
C ILE A 36 -2.70 4.95 14.18
N CYS A 37 -3.52 5.52 13.29
CA CYS A 37 -4.39 6.66 13.62
C CYS A 37 -5.89 6.36 13.57
N ARG A 38 -6.28 5.13 13.19
CA ARG A 38 -7.67 4.66 13.07
C ARG A 38 -8.53 5.44 12.06
N THR A 39 -7.89 6.18 11.15
CA THR A 39 -8.57 6.85 10.03
C THR A 39 -8.97 5.83 8.97
N VAL A 40 -10.20 5.92 8.45
CA VAL A 40 -10.71 5.05 7.39
C VAL A 40 -9.94 5.25 6.08
N ILE A 41 -9.59 4.15 5.41
CA ILE A 41 -8.72 4.13 4.22
C ILE A 41 -9.55 4.13 2.90
N GLU A 42 -10.86 3.84 2.96
CA GLU A 42 -11.78 3.60 1.81
C GLU A 42 -12.08 4.78 0.85
N CYS A 43 -11.18 5.75 0.65
CA CYS A 43 -11.53 6.94 -0.14
C CYS A 43 -10.54 7.42 -1.20
N LEU A 44 -9.41 6.75 -1.46
CA LEU A 44 -8.49 7.16 -2.54
C LEU A 44 -8.27 6.04 -3.55
N GLU A 45 -9.33 5.68 -4.28
CA GLU A 45 -9.23 5.02 -5.59
C GLU A 45 -8.45 5.95 -6.54
N GLY A 46 -7.27 5.53 -6.96
CA GLY A 46 -6.43 6.32 -7.85
C GLY A 46 -4.98 5.84 -7.91
N ILE A 47 -4.76 4.55 -8.13
CA ILE A 47 -3.47 4.09 -8.66
C ILE A 47 -3.70 3.81 -10.14
N ILE A 48 -3.08 4.66 -10.92
CA ILE A 48 -2.97 4.67 -12.37
C ILE A 48 -2.39 3.31 -12.80
N ASP A 49 -3.12 2.58 -13.64
CA ASP A 49 -2.52 1.52 -14.43
C ASP A 49 -1.41 2.15 -15.26
N ASP A 50 -0.17 1.85 -14.88
CA ASP A 50 1.05 2.10 -15.65
C ASP A 50 0.95 1.21 -16.91
N GLU A 51 0.08 1.59 -17.84
CA GLU A 51 0.01 0.99 -19.17
C GLU A 51 1.24 1.45 -19.95
N GLN A 52 2.33 0.74 -19.69
CA GLN A 52 3.40 0.49 -20.64
C GLN A 52 2.78 0.25 -22.03
N THR A 53 2.74 1.27 -22.87
CA THR A 53 2.87 1.03 -24.30
C THR A 53 4.34 1.15 -24.60
N GLU A 54 4.94 -0.02 -24.65
CA GLU A 54 6.28 -0.24 -25.15
C GLU A 54 6.50 0.56 -26.43
N GLU A 55 7.68 1.16 -26.47
CA GLU A 55 8.41 1.56 -27.65
C GLU A 55 8.20 0.52 -28.77
N TYR A 56 7.21 0.74 -29.64
CA TYR A 56 7.04 0.00 -30.89
C TYR A 56 8.21 0.40 -31.79
N ASP A 57 9.14 -0.54 -31.86
CA ASP A 57 10.36 -0.58 -32.66
C ASP A 57 10.16 -0.04 -34.09
N SER A 58 10.92 1.03 -34.38
CA SER A 58 11.42 1.48 -35.69
C SER A 58 10.51 2.17 -36.71
#